data_AF-A0AAD7DL52-F1
#
_entry.id   AF-A0AAD7DL52-F1
#
_cell.length_a   1.000
_cell.length_b   1.000
_cell.length_c   1.000
_cell.angle_alpha   90.00
_cell.angle_beta   90.00
_cell.angle_gamma   90.00
#
_symmetry.space_group_name_H-M   'P 1'
#
loop_
_entity.id
_entity.type
_entity.pdbx_description
1 polymer ?
#
loop_
_entity_poly.entity_id
_entity_poly.type
_entity_poly.pdbx_seq_one_letter_code
_entity_poly.pdbx_strand_id
1 'polypeptide(L)'
;MPPVLKLRNLLHCRNQAQSILPSPFLLPLEMWELVLEELTEEWLRTAARVCSAFNDRCIAIYLRRHEINPESLAIGTLHIYSPLLSILQLSRLTPQIHTLVCHFWAYRVLRDMKYLRQFVQRLHGIKELQLFFAGNLINAHTVDTIFPYSQTTLLAELCDVVRAVVWKSPGPIIVIIDGTIYRVRPRDLAGWGSRYFFYWKHRFGRIAWIDKARFLLKSEEPEPHLFLPVWSPGRGQKPEYTRYLNSINIRGIPARSGADEPFTFLVLNGVTTEWLELGPTSFISEAAIPSSQLTGILPHLTLPSLHSLNIHQDLDPATLHQFLVRHPSIQFFHYKVKEPTPALGRSPDKEHKAPLLTSSPIALPSLETLSCEDPIYIIPLLDTFGSSPQLQWIDIGFVRYSAPQVASLKRALRRISLRTPPTSLHISTLFNSGMQWPIDEEERNIVGCLYSITRVRLRGENFPEVQSLLPWLGMLPALAHLEISTWDLRDLDTDAAARDSAIQVARAALPWVPRIDILRW
;
A
#
# COMPACT_ATOMS: atom_id res chain seq x y z
N MET A 1 -36.99 -5.48 47.30
CA MET A 1 -37.46 -4.71 46.12
C MET A 1 -36.27 -4.00 45.51
N PRO A 2 -35.91 -4.23 44.23
CA PRO A 2 -34.67 -3.68 43.72
C PRO A 2 -34.79 -2.17 43.51
N PRO A 3 -33.73 -1.38 43.77
CA PRO A 3 -33.69 0.08 43.54
C PRO A 3 -34.04 0.48 42.10
N VAL A 4 -33.97 -0.48 41.17
CA VAL A 4 -34.26 -0.40 39.74
C VAL A 4 -35.70 0.04 39.41
N LEU A 5 -36.71 -0.35 40.21
CA LEU A 5 -38.12 0.01 39.93
C LEU A 5 -38.44 1.48 40.29
N LYS A 6 -37.69 2.10 41.22
CA LYS A 6 -37.90 3.50 41.62
C LYS A 6 -37.42 4.50 40.54
N LEU A 7 -36.35 4.17 39.83
CA LEU A 7 -35.77 5.05 38.81
C LEU A 7 -36.66 5.16 37.56
N ARG A 8 -37.33 4.07 37.18
CA ARG A 8 -38.29 4.04 36.06
C ARG A 8 -39.52 4.91 36.35
N ASN A 9 -40.03 4.89 37.57
CA ASN A 9 -41.15 5.74 37.99
C ASN A 9 -40.75 7.23 38.09
N LEU A 10 -39.55 7.54 38.58
CA LEU A 10 -39.04 8.91 38.62
C LEU A 10 -38.83 9.54 37.23
N LEU A 11 -38.41 8.75 36.24
CA LEU A 11 -38.23 9.22 34.86
C LEU A 11 -39.55 9.38 34.11
N HIS A 12 -40.58 8.59 34.44
CA HIS A 12 -41.88 8.67 33.76
C HIS A 12 -42.71 9.90 34.20
N CYS A 13 -42.49 10.40 35.42
CA CYS A 13 -43.22 11.55 35.98
C CYS A 13 -42.88 12.92 35.37
N ARG A 14 -41.83 13.04 34.54
CA ARG A 14 -41.40 14.34 34.00
C ARG A 14 -42.37 14.96 32.99
N ASN A 15 -43.27 14.16 32.39
CA ASN A 15 -44.22 14.66 31.39
C ASN A 15 -45.61 15.03 31.94
N GLN A 16 -45.89 14.85 33.24
CA GLN A 16 -47.27 15.04 33.76
C GLN A 16 -47.42 15.74 35.13
N ALA A 17 -46.37 16.19 35.81
CA ALA A 17 -46.56 16.85 37.10
C ALA A 17 -45.64 18.05 37.31
N GLN A 18 -46.21 19.25 37.23
CA GLN A 18 -45.60 20.52 37.63
C GLN A 18 -45.85 20.87 39.11
N SER A 19 -46.40 19.97 39.93
CA SER A 19 -46.67 20.26 41.34
C SER A 19 -46.21 19.15 42.28
N ILE A 20 -45.22 19.49 43.11
CA ILE A 20 -44.95 18.91 44.44
C ILE A 20 -44.60 17.41 44.43
N LEU A 21 -43.49 17.06 43.80
CA LEU A 21 -42.69 15.90 44.20
C LEU A 21 -41.39 16.42 44.83
N PRO A 22 -40.89 15.80 45.92
CA PRO A 22 -39.57 16.15 46.46
C PRO A 22 -38.57 15.94 45.34
N SER A 23 -37.89 17.03 45.01
CA SER A 23 -36.91 17.09 43.94
C SER A 23 -35.96 15.87 44.02
N PRO A 24 -35.91 14.99 43.01
CA PRO A 24 -34.88 13.94 42.96
C PRO A 24 -33.45 14.53 42.97
N PHE A 25 -33.29 15.85 42.91
CA PHE A 25 -32.03 16.56 43.11
C PHE A 25 -31.61 16.71 44.59
N LEU A 26 -32.24 16.03 45.55
CA LEU A 26 -31.90 16.12 46.99
C LEU A 26 -30.70 15.28 47.44
N LEU A 27 -30.20 14.35 46.62
CA LEU A 27 -28.98 13.61 46.95
C LEU A 27 -27.75 14.45 46.56
N PRO A 28 -26.73 14.54 47.44
CA PRO A 28 -25.41 15.05 47.07
C PRO A 28 -24.86 14.34 45.83
N LEU A 29 -23.98 15.04 45.09
CA LEU A 29 -23.46 14.53 43.82
C LEU A 29 -22.73 13.20 43.99
N GLU A 30 -22.04 13.04 45.12
CA GLU A 30 -21.28 11.85 45.52
C GLU A 30 -22.21 10.64 45.72
N MET A 31 -23.42 10.86 46.25
CA MET A 31 -24.42 9.81 46.41
C MET A 31 -25.01 9.39 45.06
N TRP A 32 -25.18 10.34 44.15
CA TRP A 32 -25.59 10.03 42.77
C TRP A 32 -24.51 9.25 42.02
N GLU A 33 -23.22 9.54 42.23
CA GLU A 33 -22.13 8.77 41.63
C GLU A 33 -22.20 7.30 42.06
N LEU A 34 -22.38 7.01 43.35
CA LEU A 34 -22.55 5.64 43.84
C LEU A 34 -23.74 4.92 43.18
N VAL A 35 -24.88 5.61 43.04
CA VAL A 35 -26.05 5.03 42.37
C VAL A 35 -25.77 4.75 40.89
N LEU A 36 -25.11 5.68 40.20
CA LEU A 36 -24.74 5.53 38.79
C LEU A 36 -23.68 4.44 38.60
N GLU A 37 -22.75 4.27 39.54
CA GLU A 37 -21.74 3.21 39.57
C GLU A 37 -22.32 1.80 39.73
N GLU A 38 -23.57 1.66 40.16
CA GLU A 38 -24.29 0.39 40.21
C GLU A 38 -25.17 0.13 38.96
N LEU A 39 -25.36 1.14 38.10
CA LEU A 39 -26.19 0.97 36.90
C LEU A 39 -25.50 0.13 35.84
N THR A 40 -26.24 -0.74 35.16
CA THR A 40 -25.77 -1.41 33.93
C THR A 40 -25.46 -0.39 32.83
N GLU A 41 -24.69 -0.77 31.82
CA GLU A 41 -24.40 0.07 30.65
C GLU A 41 -25.65 0.64 29.94
N GLU A 42 -26.73 -0.14 29.86
CA GLU A 42 -27.97 0.30 29.24
C GLU A 42 -28.64 1.43 30.06
N TRP A 43 -28.69 1.25 31.37
CA TRP A 43 -29.25 2.24 32.29
C TRP A 43 -28.38 3.49 32.37
N LEU A 44 -27.05 3.37 32.33
CA LEU A 44 -26.13 4.50 32.22
C LEU A 44 -26.40 5.35 30.97
N ARG A 45 -26.59 4.71 29.81
CA ARG A 45 -26.93 5.43 28.57
C ARG A 45 -28.27 6.16 28.66
N THR A 46 -29.24 5.58 29.37
CA THR A 46 -30.55 6.20 29.61
C THR A 46 -30.42 7.38 30.55
N ALA A 47 -29.69 7.23 31.66
CA ALA A 47 -29.42 8.27 32.63
C ALA A 47 -28.64 9.45 32.01
N ALA A 48 -27.69 9.17 31.12
CA ALA A 48 -26.91 10.19 30.41
C ALA A 48 -27.78 11.14 29.55
N ARG A 49 -29.03 10.76 29.21
CA ARG A 49 -29.96 11.60 28.43
C ARG A 49 -30.84 12.52 29.29
N VAL A 50 -30.83 12.36 30.61
CA VAL A 50 -31.78 13.01 31.52
C VAL A 50 -31.46 14.50 31.75
N CYS A 51 -30.20 14.81 32.08
CA CYS A 51 -29.72 16.18 32.33
C CYS A 51 -28.19 16.26 32.08
N SER A 52 -27.63 17.47 32.05
CA SER A 52 -26.17 17.68 31.85
C SER A 52 -25.33 17.05 32.96
N ALA A 53 -25.69 17.26 34.23
CA ALA A 53 -24.95 16.70 35.36
C ALA A 53 -24.87 15.17 35.29
N PHE A 54 -25.96 14.50 34.92
CA PHE A 54 -25.96 13.05 34.75
C PHE A 54 -25.21 12.63 33.49
N ASN A 55 -25.27 13.41 32.40
CA ASN A 55 -24.50 13.16 31.19
C ASN A 55 -23.01 13.04 31.50
N ASP A 56 -22.44 14.07 32.14
CA ASP A 56 -21.01 14.14 32.43
C ASP A 56 -20.57 13.00 33.36
N ARG A 57 -21.34 12.73 34.41
CA ARG A 57 -21.04 11.65 35.37
C ARG A 57 -21.22 10.26 34.79
N CYS A 58 -22.29 10.00 34.04
CA CYS A 58 -22.51 8.71 33.39
C CYS A 58 -21.38 8.41 32.39
N ILE A 59 -20.93 9.42 31.64
CA ILE A 59 -19.82 9.26 30.70
C ILE A 59 -18.52 9.01 31.45
N ALA A 60 -18.22 9.76 32.51
CA ALA A 60 -17.02 9.55 33.31
C ALA A 60 -16.98 8.13 33.93
N ILE A 61 -18.09 7.67 34.50
CA ILE A 61 -18.21 6.30 35.06
C ILE A 61 -18.03 5.27 33.96
N TYR A 62 -18.66 5.46 32.80
CA TYR A 62 -18.55 4.52 31.69
C TYR A 62 -17.12 4.43 31.14
N LEU A 63 -16.44 5.58 30.95
CA LEU A 63 -15.04 5.62 30.53
C LEU A 63 -14.12 4.94 31.55
N ARG A 64 -14.36 5.16 32.85
CA ARG A 64 -13.59 4.51 33.93
C ARG A 64 -13.76 2.98 33.91
N ARG A 65 -14.98 2.48 33.71
CA ARG A 65 -15.26 1.03 33.63
C ARG A 65 -14.62 0.34 32.43
N HIS A 66 -14.38 1.08 31.36
CA HIS A 66 -13.69 0.57 30.17
C HIS A 66 -12.20 0.96 30.15
N GLU A 67 -11.65 1.31 31.31
CA GLU A 67 -10.22 1.56 31.51
C GLU A 67 -9.65 2.63 30.55
N ILE A 68 -10.47 3.60 30.16
CA ILE A 68 -10.00 4.70 29.33
C ILE A 68 -9.16 5.64 30.19
N ASN A 69 -7.86 5.69 29.91
CA ASN A 69 -6.91 6.50 30.66
C ASN A 69 -7.29 8.00 30.57
N PRO A 70 -7.54 8.69 31.70
CA PRO A 70 -7.83 10.12 31.70
C PRO A 70 -6.69 10.97 31.13
N GLU A 71 -5.44 10.52 31.25
CA GLU A 71 -4.29 11.19 30.65
C GLU A 71 -4.36 11.16 29.12
N SER A 72 -4.81 10.05 28.53
CA SER A 72 -5.02 9.94 27.09
C SER A 72 -6.06 10.96 26.60
N LEU A 73 -7.16 11.14 27.35
CA LEU A 73 -8.15 12.18 27.08
C LEU A 73 -7.56 13.59 27.21
N ALA A 74 -6.70 13.84 28.19
CA ALA A 74 -6.05 15.13 28.40
C ALA A 74 -5.11 15.51 27.25
N ILE A 75 -4.39 14.55 26.67
CA ILE A 75 -3.55 14.75 25.46
C ILE A 75 -4.35 14.70 24.15
N GLY A 76 -5.67 14.49 24.21
CA GLY A 76 -6.54 14.43 23.04
C GLY A 76 -6.44 13.14 22.23
N THR A 77 -6.01 12.04 22.84
CA THR A 77 -5.93 10.71 22.21
C THR A 77 -6.96 9.76 22.83
N LEU A 78 -7.82 9.17 22.00
CA LEU A 78 -8.88 8.27 22.45
C LEU A 78 -8.78 6.92 21.74
N HIS A 79 -8.51 5.86 22.50
CA HIS A 79 -8.46 4.49 22.02
C HIS A 79 -9.67 3.73 22.57
N ILE A 80 -10.56 3.26 21.71
CA ILE A 80 -11.85 2.69 22.11
C ILE A 80 -12.24 1.47 21.26
N TYR A 81 -13.14 0.66 21.82
CA TYR A 81 -13.93 -0.30 21.07
C TYR A 81 -15.25 0.33 20.62
N SER A 82 -15.78 -0.11 19.49
CA SER A 82 -16.97 0.48 18.84
C SER A 82 -18.24 0.56 19.72
N PRO A 83 -18.50 -0.34 20.70
CA PRO A 83 -19.65 -0.18 21.59
C PRO A 83 -19.66 1.13 22.39
N LEU A 84 -18.47 1.66 22.71
CA LEU A 84 -18.30 2.91 23.49
C LEU A 84 -18.81 4.14 22.73
N LEU A 85 -18.84 4.08 21.39
CA LEU A 85 -19.39 5.17 20.56
C LEU A 85 -20.85 5.49 20.90
N SER A 86 -21.60 4.49 21.39
CA SER A 86 -23.01 4.66 21.71
C SER A 86 -23.27 5.61 22.87
N ILE A 87 -22.33 5.73 23.82
CA ILE A 87 -22.40 6.73 24.91
C ILE A 87 -21.63 8.00 24.56
N LEU A 88 -20.51 7.91 23.84
CA LEU A 88 -19.68 9.06 23.47
C LEU A 88 -20.44 10.04 22.57
N GLN A 89 -21.28 9.55 21.66
CA GLN A 89 -22.18 10.41 20.88
C GLN A 89 -23.17 11.22 21.74
N LEU A 90 -23.49 10.75 22.95
CA LEU A 90 -24.39 11.45 23.87
C LEU A 90 -23.65 12.51 24.67
N SER A 91 -22.32 12.50 24.67
CA SER A 91 -21.51 13.48 25.39
C SER A 91 -21.81 14.89 24.91
N ARG A 92 -22.16 15.77 25.85
CA ARG A 92 -22.33 17.20 25.57
C ARG A 92 -21.00 17.92 25.49
N LEU A 93 -20.00 17.43 26.21
CA LEU A 93 -18.64 17.90 26.09
C LEU A 93 -18.09 17.36 24.77
N THR A 94 -17.61 18.27 23.92
CA THR A 94 -16.80 17.90 22.76
C THR A 94 -15.36 17.88 23.25
N PRO A 95 -14.83 16.72 23.68
CA PRO A 95 -13.41 16.66 24.06
C PRO A 95 -12.56 17.11 22.88
N GLN A 96 -11.45 17.80 23.16
CA GLN A 96 -10.44 18.15 22.17
C GLN A 96 -9.68 16.88 21.74
N ILE A 97 -10.36 16.00 21.02
CA ILE A 97 -9.77 14.77 20.49
C ILE A 97 -9.09 15.10 19.17
N HIS A 98 -7.79 14.88 19.15
CA HIS A 98 -6.93 14.98 17.99
C HIS A 98 -6.69 13.61 17.34
N THR A 99 -6.64 12.54 18.13
CA THR A 99 -6.40 11.18 17.64
C THR A 99 -7.50 10.24 18.14
N LEU A 100 -8.20 9.58 17.23
CA LEU A 100 -9.22 8.58 17.55
C LEU A 100 -8.82 7.23 16.95
N VAL A 101 -8.63 6.23 17.80
CA VAL A 101 -8.42 4.84 17.41
C VAL A 101 -9.65 4.03 17.82
N CYS A 102 -10.31 3.39 16.86
CA CYS A 102 -11.57 2.68 17.07
C CYS A 102 -11.51 1.25 16.52
N HIS A 103 -11.71 0.27 17.40
CA HIS A 103 -11.78 -1.15 17.05
C HIS A 103 -13.23 -1.62 16.95
N PHE A 104 -13.65 -2.02 15.76
CA PHE A 104 -15.01 -2.47 15.46
C PHE A 104 -15.17 -3.97 15.62
N TRP A 105 -16.28 -4.33 16.27
CA TRP A 105 -16.76 -5.71 16.33
C TRP A 105 -17.61 -6.04 15.09
N ALA A 106 -17.38 -7.22 14.50
CA ALA A 106 -17.98 -7.61 13.23
C ALA A 106 -19.52 -7.53 13.22
N TYR A 107 -20.17 -8.01 14.30
CA TYR A 107 -21.63 -8.15 14.38
C TYR A 107 -22.39 -6.84 14.67
N ARG A 108 -21.70 -5.74 14.99
CA ARG A 108 -22.32 -4.44 15.33
C ARG A 108 -21.87 -3.27 14.45
N VAL A 109 -21.03 -3.55 13.46
CA VAL A 109 -20.30 -2.52 12.71
C VAL A 109 -21.20 -1.43 12.12
N LEU A 110 -22.35 -1.78 11.52
CA LEU A 110 -23.27 -0.78 10.95
C LEU A 110 -23.84 0.16 12.01
N ARG A 111 -24.30 -0.39 13.14
CA ARG A 111 -24.89 0.42 14.21
C ARG A 111 -23.84 1.34 14.82
N ASP A 112 -22.66 0.81 15.10
CA ASP A 112 -21.61 1.58 15.74
C ASP A 112 -20.98 2.60 14.76
N MET A 113 -20.97 2.33 13.45
CA MET A 113 -20.52 3.28 12.42
C MET A 113 -21.41 4.53 12.36
N LYS A 114 -22.74 4.37 12.53
CA LYS A 114 -23.67 5.51 12.64
C LYS A 114 -23.34 6.39 13.84
N TYR A 115 -22.96 5.78 14.96
CA TYR A 115 -22.54 6.50 16.16
C TYR A 115 -21.19 7.19 15.95
N LEU A 116 -20.26 6.54 15.24
CA LEU A 116 -18.99 7.16 14.85
C LEU A 116 -19.22 8.40 13.99
N ARG A 117 -20.11 8.33 12.98
CA ARG A 117 -20.44 9.48 12.12
C ARG A 117 -20.89 10.68 12.94
N GLN A 118 -21.87 10.48 13.83
CA GLN A 118 -22.38 11.55 14.70
C GLN A 118 -21.29 12.09 15.64
N PHE A 119 -20.45 11.21 16.16
CA PHE A 119 -19.36 11.59 17.04
C PHE A 119 -18.31 12.46 16.31
N VAL A 120 -17.79 11.98 15.18
CA VAL A 120 -16.75 12.63 14.37
C VAL A 120 -17.19 13.97 13.79
N GLN A 121 -18.47 14.12 13.43
CA GLN A 121 -19.01 15.41 12.98
C GLN A 121 -18.80 16.52 14.01
N ARG A 122 -18.92 16.20 15.30
CA ARG A 122 -18.73 17.15 16.41
C ARG A 122 -17.24 17.42 16.73
N LEU A 123 -16.31 16.56 16.31
CA LEU A 123 -14.88 16.73 16.58
C LEU A 123 -14.24 17.76 15.62
N HIS A 124 -14.06 19.00 16.06
CA HIS A 124 -13.54 20.08 15.19
C HIS A 124 -12.03 20.00 14.92
N GLY A 125 -11.26 19.26 15.73
CA GLY A 125 -9.78 19.23 15.68
C GLY A 125 -9.16 17.85 15.48
N ILE A 126 -9.91 16.90 14.90
CA ILE A 126 -9.39 15.55 14.65
C ILE A 126 -8.29 15.60 13.58
N LYS A 127 -7.09 15.16 13.95
CA LYS A 127 -5.91 15.07 13.09
C LYS A 127 -5.68 13.65 12.62
N GLU A 128 -6.08 12.66 13.41
CA GLU A 128 -5.86 11.25 13.11
C GLU A 128 -7.09 10.40 13.48
N LEU A 129 -7.52 9.56 12.54
CA LEU A 129 -8.60 8.59 12.70
C LEU A 129 -8.12 7.21 12.23
N GLN A 130 -8.00 6.26 13.15
CA GLN A 130 -7.69 4.87 12.83
C GLN A 130 -8.89 3.99 13.14
N LEU A 131 -9.39 3.29 12.12
CA LEU A 131 -10.49 2.33 12.25
C LEU A 131 -9.93 0.95 11.97
N PHE A 132 -10.18 0.01 12.88
CA PHE A 132 -9.81 -1.40 12.72
C PHE A 132 -11.08 -2.25 12.76
N PHE A 133 -11.20 -3.20 11.85
CA PHE A 133 -12.35 -4.09 11.76
C PHE A 133 -11.90 -5.52 12.08
N ALA A 134 -12.61 -6.20 12.99
CA ALA A 134 -12.34 -7.60 13.34
C ALA A 134 -12.59 -8.60 12.19
N GLY A 135 -12.94 -8.11 11.00
CA GLY A 135 -13.15 -8.88 9.80
C GLY A 135 -13.33 -7.96 8.60
N ASN A 136 -13.61 -8.56 7.45
CA ASN A 136 -13.72 -7.85 6.20
C ASN A 136 -15.02 -7.06 6.08
N LEU A 137 -14.94 -5.73 6.04
CA LEU A 137 -16.12 -4.87 5.86
C LEU A 137 -16.85 -5.11 4.52
N ILE A 138 -16.11 -5.45 3.46
CA ILE A 138 -16.65 -5.66 2.11
C ILE A 138 -17.32 -7.04 1.99
N ASN A 139 -16.83 -8.06 2.71
CA ASN A 139 -17.43 -9.40 2.72
C ASN A 139 -18.32 -9.67 3.92
N ALA A 140 -18.67 -8.65 4.70
CA ALA A 140 -19.46 -8.80 5.93
C ALA A 140 -20.82 -9.51 5.73
N HIS A 141 -21.37 -9.46 4.51
CA HIS A 141 -22.61 -10.15 4.13
C HIS A 141 -22.46 -11.68 3.93
N THR A 142 -21.23 -12.18 3.76
CA THR A 142 -20.96 -13.63 3.64
C THR A 142 -20.89 -14.34 4.98
N VAL A 143 -20.76 -13.59 6.08
CA VAL A 143 -20.63 -14.14 7.45
C VAL A 143 -21.98 -14.15 8.16
N ASP A 144 -23.07 -14.44 7.44
CA ASP A 144 -24.45 -14.68 7.92
C ASP A 144 -25.14 -13.61 8.79
N THR A 145 -24.51 -12.48 9.09
CA THR A 145 -25.05 -11.51 10.08
C THR A 145 -25.48 -10.16 9.51
N ILE A 146 -25.16 -9.85 8.25
CA ILE A 146 -25.37 -8.52 7.64
C ILE A 146 -26.10 -8.70 6.29
N PHE A 147 -27.41 -8.42 6.27
CA PHE A 147 -28.23 -8.47 5.05
C PHE A 147 -27.62 -7.61 3.91
N PRO A 148 -27.75 -7.96 2.62
CA PRO A 148 -27.16 -7.21 1.51
C PRO A 148 -27.47 -5.70 1.50
N TYR A 149 -28.70 -5.31 1.90
CA TYR A 149 -29.12 -3.91 2.04
C TYR A 149 -28.34 -3.13 3.13
N SER A 150 -27.79 -3.85 4.10
CA SER A 150 -26.99 -3.24 5.18
C SER A 150 -25.55 -2.94 4.74
N GLN A 151 -25.02 -3.59 3.69
CA GLN A 151 -23.69 -3.30 3.17
C GLN A 151 -23.62 -1.95 2.44
N THR A 152 -24.57 -1.63 1.55
CA THR A 152 -24.63 -0.31 0.88
C THR A 152 -24.73 0.81 1.91
N THR A 153 -25.55 0.60 2.94
CA THR A 153 -25.71 1.54 4.05
C THR A 153 -24.43 1.67 4.86
N LEU A 154 -23.77 0.56 5.21
CA LEU A 154 -22.50 0.57 5.95
C LEU A 154 -21.40 1.33 5.21
N LEU A 155 -21.27 1.11 3.92
CA LEU A 155 -20.29 1.82 3.09
C LEU A 155 -20.65 3.30 2.94
N ALA A 156 -21.94 3.64 2.84
CA ALA A 156 -22.38 5.04 2.83
C ALA A 156 -22.03 5.75 4.15
N GLU A 157 -22.29 5.10 5.29
CA GLU A 157 -21.93 5.61 6.62
C GLU A 157 -20.41 5.76 6.77
N LEU A 158 -19.63 4.80 6.27
CA LEU A 158 -18.18 4.91 6.25
C LEU A 158 -17.71 6.09 5.38
N CYS A 159 -18.26 6.27 4.18
CA CYS A 159 -17.95 7.41 3.33
C CYS A 159 -18.30 8.73 4.02
N ASP A 160 -19.43 8.79 4.75
CA ASP A 160 -19.80 9.98 5.53
C ASP A 160 -18.77 10.27 6.63
N VAL A 161 -18.27 9.24 7.33
CA VAL A 161 -17.20 9.38 8.33
C VAL A 161 -15.91 9.91 7.70
N VAL A 162 -15.46 9.29 6.60
CA VAL A 162 -14.26 9.73 5.87
C VAL A 162 -14.42 11.18 5.41
N ARG A 163 -15.57 11.53 4.81
CA ARG A 163 -15.87 12.90 4.41
C ARG A 163 -15.83 13.87 5.59
N ALA A 164 -16.43 13.53 6.72
CA ALA A 164 -16.48 14.40 7.90
C ALA A 164 -15.10 14.71 8.49
N VAL A 165 -14.14 13.79 8.37
CA VAL A 165 -12.73 14.03 8.75
C VAL A 165 -12.02 14.83 7.67
N VAL A 166 -12.10 14.38 6.43
CA VAL A 166 -11.25 14.89 5.34
C VAL A 166 -11.66 16.29 4.89
N TRP A 167 -12.95 16.66 4.96
CA TRP A 167 -13.40 18.02 4.64
C TRP A 167 -12.82 19.10 5.55
N LYS A 168 -12.30 18.71 6.71
CA LYS A 168 -11.66 19.64 7.66
C LYS A 168 -10.19 19.88 7.32
N SER A 169 -9.64 19.16 6.34
CA SER A 169 -8.24 19.26 5.96
C SER A 169 -8.00 20.29 4.85
N PRO A 170 -7.06 21.23 5.02
CA PRO A 170 -6.87 22.36 4.11
C PRO A 170 -6.05 22.06 2.83
N GLY A 171 -5.98 20.81 2.35
CA GLY A 171 -5.13 20.47 1.20
C GLY A 171 -5.47 19.15 0.51
N PRO A 172 -4.60 18.65 -0.39
CA PRO A 172 -4.85 17.43 -1.14
C PRO A 172 -4.90 16.21 -0.23
N ILE A 173 -5.59 15.17 -0.70
CA ILE A 173 -5.65 13.89 -0.03
C ILE A 173 -4.80 12.90 -0.79
N ILE A 174 -3.89 12.26 -0.06
CA ILE A 174 -3.06 11.19 -0.55
C ILE A 174 -3.73 9.89 -0.13
N VAL A 175 -4.40 9.24 -1.07
CA VAL A 175 -5.07 7.97 -0.86
C VAL A 175 -4.10 6.84 -1.16
N ILE A 176 -3.91 5.92 -0.22
CA ILE A 176 -3.14 4.70 -0.42
C ILE A 176 -4.09 3.53 -0.35
N ILE A 177 -4.18 2.79 -1.45
CA ILE A 177 -5.05 1.64 -1.57
C ILE A 177 -4.36 0.59 -2.41
N ASP A 178 -4.29 -0.64 -1.89
CA ASP A 178 -3.69 -1.79 -2.58
C ASP A 178 -2.33 -1.41 -3.16
N GLY A 179 -1.42 -0.94 -2.30
CA GLY A 179 -0.07 -0.56 -2.69
C GLY A 179 0.07 0.63 -3.64
N THR A 180 -1.02 1.30 -4.01
CA THR A 180 -0.97 2.40 -4.97
C THR A 180 -1.28 3.72 -4.29
N ILE A 181 -0.54 4.76 -4.66
CA ILE A 181 -0.73 6.12 -4.14
C ILE A 181 -1.45 6.99 -5.17
N TYR A 182 -2.54 7.63 -4.74
CA TYR A 182 -3.32 8.56 -5.53
C TYR A 182 -3.37 9.93 -4.85
N ARG A 183 -3.33 11.00 -5.65
CA ARG A 183 -3.65 12.36 -5.18
C ARG A 183 -5.07 12.71 -5.58
N VAL A 184 -5.89 13.09 -4.61
CA VAL A 184 -7.32 13.33 -4.76
C VAL A 184 -7.68 14.69 -4.13
N ARG A 185 -8.60 15.45 -4.72
CA ARG A 185 -9.11 16.69 -4.08
C ARG A 185 -10.23 16.33 -3.09
N PRO A 186 -10.43 17.07 -2.00
CA PRO A 186 -11.51 16.82 -1.04
C PRO A 186 -12.91 16.74 -1.67
N ARG A 187 -13.16 17.54 -2.72
CA ARG A 187 -14.41 17.50 -3.48
C ARG A 187 -14.62 16.20 -4.26
N ASP A 188 -13.54 15.54 -4.71
CA ASP A 188 -13.64 14.30 -5.49
C ASP A 188 -14.03 13.14 -4.57
N LEU A 189 -13.58 13.15 -3.30
CA LEU A 189 -14.09 12.26 -2.26
C LEU A 189 -15.57 12.50 -1.94
N ALA A 190 -16.10 13.70 -2.20
CA ALA A 190 -17.52 13.95 -2.00
C ALA A 190 -18.41 13.10 -2.93
N GLY A 191 -17.87 12.75 -4.10
CA GLY A 191 -18.51 11.85 -5.05
C GLY A 191 -18.46 10.37 -4.66
N TRP A 192 -17.67 9.97 -3.65
CA TRP A 192 -17.55 8.57 -3.22
C TRP A 192 -18.83 8.08 -2.54
N GLY A 193 -19.74 7.51 -3.32
CA GLY A 193 -20.96 6.84 -2.85
C GLY A 193 -20.80 5.32 -2.65
N SER A 194 -21.83 4.66 -2.12
CA SER A 194 -21.87 3.20 -1.91
C SER A 194 -21.66 2.38 -3.20
N ARG A 195 -22.03 2.94 -4.37
CA ARG A 195 -21.81 2.32 -5.68
C ARG A 195 -20.33 2.10 -6.02
N TYR A 196 -19.42 2.91 -5.47
CA TYR A 196 -17.98 2.78 -5.71
C TYR A 196 -17.43 1.48 -5.13
N PHE A 197 -17.78 1.17 -3.88
CA PHE A 197 -17.38 -0.04 -3.18
C PHE A 197 -18.12 -1.30 -3.68
N PHE A 198 -19.33 -1.19 -4.21
CA PHE A 198 -20.03 -2.35 -4.82
C PHE A 198 -19.41 -2.77 -6.15
N TYR A 199 -18.92 -1.82 -6.95
CA TYR A 199 -18.19 -2.12 -8.18
C TYR A 199 -16.80 -2.73 -7.88
N TRP A 200 -16.18 -2.41 -6.73
CA TRP A 200 -14.95 -3.07 -6.27
C TRP A 200 -15.09 -4.59 -6.15
N LYS A 201 -16.22 -5.07 -5.62
CA LYS A 201 -16.45 -6.49 -5.38
C LYS A 201 -16.55 -7.33 -6.67
N HIS A 202 -17.16 -6.79 -7.73
CA HIS A 202 -17.54 -7.60 -8.90
C HIS A 202 -16.68 -7.37 -10.16
N ARG A 203 -15.95 -6.25 -10.29
CA ARG A 203 -15.19 -5.97 -11.53
C ARG A 203 -13.74 -5.47 -11.37
N PHE A 204 -13.28 -5.08 -10.18
CA PHE A 204 -11.94 -4.50 -10.02
C PHE A 204 -10.77 -5.49 -10.28
N GLY A 205 -11.01 -6.80 -10.16
CA GLY A 205 -10.03 -7.82 -10.57
C GLY A 205 -9.86 -7.95 -12.09
N ARG A 206 -10.87 -7.57 -12.88
CA ARG A 206 -10.91 -7.80 -14.35
C ARG A 206 -10.82 -6.55 -15.21
N ILE A 207 -11.05 -5.36 -14.65
CA ILE A 207 -10.99 -4.12 -15.43
C ILE A 207 -9.56 -3.56 -15.47
N ALA A 208 -9.14 -3.08 -16.65
CA ALA A 208 -7.89 -2.36 -16.86
C ALA A 208 -7.77 -1.14 -15.96
N TRP A 209 -6.54 -0.81 -15.54
CA TRP A 209 -6.24 0.31 -14.63
C TRP A 209 -6.89 1.65 -15.03
N ILE A 210 -7.03 1.88 -16.34
CA ILE A 210 -7.58 3.10 -16.93
C ILE A 210 -9.04 3.34 -16.52
N ASP A 211 -9.88 2.31 -16.42
CA ASP A 211 -11.25 2.50 -15.95
C ASP A 211 -11.30 2.63 -14.42
N LYS A 212 -10.32 2.07 -13.69
CA LYS A 212 -10.17 2.29 -12.23
C LYS A 212 -9.88 3.77 -11.93
N ALA A 213 -8.98 4.38 -12.71
CA ALA A 213 -8.64 5.80 -12.62
C ALA A 213 -9.77 6.71 -13.13
N ARG A 214 -10.37 6.44 -14.30
CA ARG A 214 -11.51 7.20 -14.84
C ARG A 214 -12.74 7.18 -13.93
N PHE A 215 -12.95 6.12 -13.16
CA PHE A 215 -14.05 6.03 -12.20
C PHE A 215 -13.76 6.82 -10.91
N LEU A 216 -12.51 6.80 -10.42
CA LEU A 216 -12.08 7.58 -9.24
C LEU A 216 -11.95 9.09 -9.54
N LEU A 217 -11.71 9.45 -10.80
CA LEU A 217 -11.42 10.81 -11.27
C LEU A 217 -12.46 11.31 -12.28
N LYS A 218 -13.76 11.15 -12.00
CA LYS A 218 -14.81 11.88 -12.76
C LYS A 218 -14.72 13.40 -12.51
N SER A 219 -13.65 13.99 -13.02
CA SER A 219 -13.52 15.40 -13.39
C SER A 219 -14.23 15.56 -14.73
N GLU A 220 -14.89 16.70 -14.94
CA GLU A 220 -15.78 17.00 -16.06
C GLU A 220 -15.09 17.09 -17.45
N GLU A 221 -13.85 16.62 -17.61
CA GLU A 221 -13.19 16.51 -18.91
C GLU A 221 -12.46 15.18 -19.04
N PRO A 222 -13.03 14.19 -19.75
CA PRO A 222 -12.29 13.01 -20.16
C PRO A 222 -12.02 13.11 -21.67
N GLU A 223 -10.79 13.42 -22.08
CA GLU A 223 -10.36 13.02 -23.42
C GLU A 223 -10.00 11.53 -23.42
N PRO A 224 -10.64 10.69 -24.26
CA PRO A 224 -10.50 9.25 -24.19
C PRO A 224 -9.57 8.74 -25.28
N HIS A 225 -8.32 8.39 -24.97
CA HIS A 225 -7.49 7.65 -25.93
C HIS A 225 -6.96 6.33 -25.34
N LEU A 226 -7.59 5.25 -25.82
CA LEU A 226 -7.11 3.89 -26.11
C LEU A 226 -5.78 3.46 -25.51
N PHE A 227 -5.71 2.51 -24.56
CA PHE A 227 -4.50 1.65 -24.42
C PHE A 227 -4.76 0.33 -23.65
N LEU A 228 -4.03 -0.70 -24.10
CA LEU A 228 -4.07 -2.13 -23.73
C LEU A 228 -3.58 -2.44 -22.29
N PRO A 229 -3.98 -3.59 -21.71
CA PRO A 229 -3.49 -4.03 -20.41
C PRO A 229 -2.01 -4.43 -20.47
N VAL A 230 -1.14 -3.66 -19.82
CA VAL A 230 0.24 -4.07 -19.55
C VAL A 230 0.22 -5.11 -18.43
N TRP A 231 0.72 -6.30 -18.77
CA TRP A 231 0.93 -7.42 -17.87
C TRP A 231 1.94 -7.06 -16.76
N SER A 232 1.60 -7.41 -15.51
CA SER A 232 2.59 -7.53 -14.44
C SER A 232 3.34 -8.85 -14.65
N PRO A 233 4.67 -8.85 -14.84
CA PRO A 233 5.42 -10.08 -14.97
C PRO A 233 5.59 -10.69 -13.56
N GLY A 234 5.03 -11.88 -13.34
CA GLY A 234 5.32 -12.71 -12.16
C GLY A 234 4.10 -13.07 -11.30
N ARG A 235 3.66 -14.33 -11.46
CA ARG A 235 2.68 -15.09 -10.65
C ARG A 235 1.22 -14.62 -10.70
N GLY A 236 0.50 -15.07 -11.72
CA GLY A 236 -0.66 -15.98 -11.62
C GLY A 236 -1.93 -15.59 -10.85
N GLN A 237 -1.88 -14.76 -9.82
CA GLN A 237 -3.04 -14.26 -9.11
C GLN A 237 -2.73 -12.83 -8.69
N LYS A 238 -3.39 -11.84 -9.31
CA LYS A 238 -3.52 -10.53 -8.64
C LYS A 238 -4.10 -10.86 -7.27
N PRO A 239 -3.37 -10.58 -6.18
CA PRO A 239 -3.82 -11.06 -4.91
C PRO A 239 -5.19 -10.42 -4.62
N GLU A 240 -6.10 -11.23 -4.11
CA GLU A 240 -7.49 -10.84 -3.89
C GLU A 240 -7.63 -9.83 -2.72
N TYR A 241 -6.57 -9.11 -2.36
CA TYR A 241 -6.47 -8.26 -1.16
C TYR A 241 -7.42 -7.06 -1.19
N THR A 242 -7.78 -6.56 -2.38
CA THR A 242 -8.84 -5.54 -2.53
C THR A 242 -10.23 -6.06 -2.14
N ARG A 243 -10.41 -7.37 -1.95
CA ARG A 243 -11.66 -7.90 -1.40
C ARG A 243 -11.82 -7.58 0.06
N TYR A 244 -10.76 -7.23 0.79
CA TYR A 244 -10.78 -7.06 2.24
C TYR A 244 -10.63 -5.59 2.63
N LEU A 245 -11.48 -5.08 3.52
CA LEU A 245 -11.29 -3.77 4.16
C LEU A 245 -11.27 -3.99 5.66
N ASN A 246 -10.05 -4.08 6.21
CA ASN A 246 -9.78 -4.44 7.60
C ASN A 246 -9.28 -3.24 8.42
N SER A 247 -8.71 -2.21 7.77
CA SER A 247 -8.34 -0.98 8.46
C SER A 247 -8.45 0.26 7.59
N ILE A 248 -8.69 1.41 8.21
CA ILE A 248 -8.68 2.73 7.57
C ILE A 248 -7.91 3.67 8.48
N ASN A 249 -6.89 4.33 7.96
CA ASN A 249 -6.14 5.35 8.69
C ASN A 249 -6.25 6.68 7.93
N ILE A 250 -6.81 7.69 8.58
CA ILE A 250 -6.85 9.06 8.09
C ILE A 250 -5.92 9.90 8.95
N ARG A 251 -4.95 10.58 8.35
CA ARG A 251 -3.99 11.41 9.10
C ARG A 251 -3.68 12.70 8.38
N GLY A 252 -3.99 13.83 9.02
CA GLY A 252 -3.58 15.15 8.58
C GLY A 252 -2.09 15.39 8.83
N ILE A 253 -1.37 15.77 7.79
CA ILE A 253 0.04 16.14 7.83
C ILE A 253 0.14 17.65 7.68
N PRO A 254 0.64 18.36 8.71
CA PRO A 254 0.86 19.80 8.62
C PRO A 254 2.02 20.09 7.66
N ALA A 255 2.00 21.27 7.04
CA ALA A 255 3.14 21.80 6.29
C ALA A 255 4.37 21.87 7.20
N ARG A 256 5.50 21.28 6.77
CA ARG A 256 6.75 21.27 7.55
C ARG A 256 7.55 22.56 7.42
N SER A 257 7.36 23.31 6.34
CA SER A 257 7.95 24.64 6.09
C SER A 257 7.20 25.33 4.95
N GLY A 258 7.33 26.65 4.79
CA GLY A 258 6.50 27.49 3.90
C GLY A 258 6.48 27.16 2.40
N ALA A 259 7.13 26.08 1.97
CA ALA A 259 7.08 25.57 0.60
C ALA A 259 6.15 24.34 0.43
N ASP A 260 5.82 23.62 1.51
CA ASP A 260 4.99 22.41 1.45
C ASP A 260 3.52 22.71 1.74
N GLU A 261 2.63 22.28 0.86
CA GLU A 261 1.19 22.31 1.11
C GLU A 261 0.82 21.25 2.18
N PRO A 262 -0.01 21.57 3.20
CA PRO A 262 -0.51 20.54 4.11
C PRO A 262 -1.33 19.52 3.33
N PHE A 263 -1.31 18.26 3.74
CA PHE A 263 -2.05 17.21 3.03
C PHE A 263 -2.61 16.18 4.02
N THR A 264 -3.51 15.31 3.57
CA THR A 264 -4.10 14.26 4.41
C THR A 264 -3.88 12.89 3.82
N PHE A 265 -3.35 11.97 4.60
CA PHE A 265 -3.33 10.56 4.22
C PHE A 265 -4.69 9.92 4.45
N LEU A 266 -5.12 9.11 3.51
CA LEU A 266 -6.18 8.12 3.65
C LEU A 266 -5.59 6.77 3.24
N VAL A 267 -5.15 5.97 4.22
CA VAL A 267 -4.55 4.65 3.98
C VAL A 267 -5.60 3.58 4.26
N LEU A 268 -5.97 2.84 3.23
CA LEU A 268 -6.84 1.69 3.32
C LEU A 268 -5.97 0.43 3.46
N ASN A 269 -6.23 -0.36 4.49
CA ASN A 269 -5.51 -1.60 4.79
C ASN A 269 -4.00 -1.45 5.02
N GLY A 270 -3.52 -0.31 5.51
CA GLY A 270 -2.08 -0.04 5.66
C GLY A 270 -1.30 -1.14 6.38
N VAL A 271 -1.91 -1.82 7.37
CA VAL A 271 -1.28 -2.93 8.10
C VAL A 271 -1.07 -4.17 7.23
N THR A 272 -1.94 -4.43 6.25
CA THR A 272 -1.90 -5.62 5.38
C THR A 272 -1.45 -5.29 3.96
N THR A 273 -0.95 -4.08 3.71
CA THR A 273 -0.42 -3.69 2.40
C THR A 273 0.93 -4.37 2.18
N GLU A 274 0.95 -5.37 1.31
CA GLU A 274 2.14 -6.20 1.03
C GLU A 274 3.07 -5.62 -0.03
N TRP A 275 2.55 -4.73 -0.87
CA TRP A 275 3.31 -4.13 -1.96
C TRP A 275 3.07 -2.62 -2.01
N LEU A 276 4.03 -1.86 -2.52
CA LEU A 276 3.92 -0.42 -2.74
C LEU A 276 4.53 -0.05 -4.08
N GLU A 277 3.86 0.83 -4.81
CA GLU A 277 4.26 1.31 -6.11
C GLU A 277 4.37 2.83 -6.12
N LEU A 278 5.56 3.31 -6.46
CA LEU A 278 5.93 4.71 -6.45
C LEU A 278 6.15 5.19 -7.87
N GLY A 279 5.13 5.82 -8.43
CA GLY A 279 5.18 6.46 -9.74
C GLY A 279 4.37 5.74 -10.83
N PRO A 280 4.36 6.29 -12.05
CA PRO A 280 3.47 5.83 -13.09
C PRO A 280 3.97 4.51 -13.71
N THR A 281 3.18 3.45 -13.59
CA THR A 281 3.45 2.15 -14.24
C THR A 281 3.32 2.17 -15.75
N SER A 282 2.50 3.08 -16.27
CA SER A 282 2.16 3.17 -17.70
C SER A 282 2.27 4.61 -18.20
N PHE A 283 2.50 4.75 -19.51
CA PHE A 283 2.67 6.01 -20.23
C PHE A 283 1.46 6.97 -20.18
N ILE A 284 0.41 6.63 -19.42
CA ILE A 284 -0.93 7.23 -19.53
C ILE A 284 -1.40 7.82 -18.18
N SER A 285 -0.64 7.62 -17.10
CA SER A 285 -1.04 8.16 -15.80
C SER A 285 -0.47 9.57 -15.59
N GLU A 286 -1.14 10.57 -16.16
CA GLU A 286 -0.88 12.00 -15.88
C GLU A 286 -1.09 12.38 -14.40
N ALA A 287 -1.70 11.48 -13.60
CA ALA A 287 -1.92 11.66 -12.16
C ALA A 287 -0.76 11.15 -11.27
N ALA A 288 0.44 10.99 -11.81
CA ALA A 288 1.62 10.62 -11.01
C ALA A 288 1.90 11.69 -9.95
N ILE A 289 2.17 11.25 -8.72
CA ILE A 289 2.55 12.17 -7.64
C ILE A 289 3.95 12.69 -7.95
N PRO A 290 4.16 14.03 -8.04
CA PRO A 290 5.47 14.58 -8.28
C PRO A 290 6.50 14.08 -7.26
N SER A 291 7.73 13.81 -7.69
CA SER A 291 8.79 13.31 -6.81
C SER A 291 9.01 14.18 -5.57
N SER A 292 8.86 15.50 -5.69
CA SER A 292 8.93 16.44 -4.57
C SER A 292 7.86 16.16 -3.50
N GLN A 293 6.66 15.75 -3.89
CA GLN A 293 5.60 15.39 -2.95
C GLN A 293 5.86 14.02 -2.32
N LEU A 294 6.46 13.07 -3.07
CA LEU A 294 6.86 11.79 -2.48
C LEU A 294 7.90 11.95 -1.38
N THR A 295 8.81 12.93 -1.50
CA THR A 295 9.74 13.31 -0.43
C THR A 295 9.01 13.71 0.85
N GLY A 296 7.89 14.41 0.75
CA GLY A 296 7.03 14.73 1.89
C GLY A 296 6.19 13.55 2.40
N ILE A 297 5.81 12.63 1.52
CA ILE A 297 4.90 11.50 1.83
C ILE A 297 5.62 10.34 2.53
N LEU A 298 6.75 9.88 1.97
CA LEU A 298 7.44 8.68 2.43
C LEU A 298 7.85 8.72 3.92
N PRO A 299 8.30 9.85 4.51
CA PRO A 299 8.60 9.96 5.93
C PRO A 299 7.42 9.65 6.86
N HIS A 300 6.19 9.72 6.39
CA HIS A 300 4.99 9.49 7.19
C HIS A 300 4.33 8.14 6.92
N LEU A 301 4.75 7.44 5.87
CA LEU A 301 4.21 6.16 5.49
C LEU A 301 4.81 5.03 6.34
N THR A 302 3.94 4.25 6.96
CA THR A 302 4.29 3.07 7.77
C THR A 302 3.46 1.89 7.30
N LEU A 303 4.10 0.92 6.66
CA LEU A 303 3.46 -0.25 6.06
C LEU A 303 4.15 -1.51 6.62
N PRO A 304 3.75 -2.00 7.81
CA PRO A 304 4.50 -3.02 8.53
C PRO A 304 4.59 -4.37 7.79
N SER A 305 3.64 -4.65 6.89
CA SER A 305 3.64 -5.87 6.07
C SER A 305 4.20 -5.64 4.67
N LEU A 306 4.95 -4.56 4.42
CA LEU A 306 5.48 -4.29 3.08
C LEU A 306 6.61 -5.26 2.73
N HIS A 307 6.38 -6.09 1.72
CA HIS A 307 7.35 -7.07 1.19
C HIS A 307 7.84 -6.71 -0.22
N SER A 308 7.05 -5.97 -1.01
CA SER A 308 7.41 -5.57 -2.38
C SER A 308 7.40 -4.07 -2.55
N LEU A 309 8.46 -3.50 -3.10
CA LEU A 309 8.55 -2.07 -3.42
C LEU A 309 8.94 -1.88 -4.88
N ASN A 310 8.06 -1.24 -5.65
CA ASN A 310 8.28 -0.88 -7.04
C ASN A 310 8.46 0.63 -7.15
N ILE A 311 9.54 1.08 -7.77
CA ILE A 311 9.86 2.51 -7.94
C ILE A 311 9.96 2.81 -9.43
N HIS A 312 9.08 3.68 -9.91
CA HIS A 312 8.93 4.07 -11.30
C HIS A 312 9.33 5.52 -11.62
N GLN A 313 9.80 6.26 -10.61
CA GLN A 313 10.24 7.64 -10.76
C GLN A 313 11.42 7.94 -9.84
N ASP A 314 12.17 8.99 -10.17
CA ASP A 314 13.25 9.48 -9.32
C ASP A 314 12.72 9.91 -7.95
N LEU A 315 13.45 9.56 -6.89
CA LEU A 315 13.14 9.92 -5.51
C LEU A 315 14.35 10.61 -4.88
N ASP A 316 14.09 11.43 -3.86
CA ASP A 316 15.16 11.93 -3.00
C ASP A 316 15.89 10.75 -2.31
N PRO A 317 17.21 10.60 -2.50
CA PRO A 317 17.98 9.47 -1.97
C PRO A 317 17.90 9.33 -0.44
N ALA A 318 17.96 10.45 0.28
CA ALA A 318 17.92 10.45 1.74
C ALA A 318 16.55 9.98 2.25
N THR A 319 15.48 10.43 1.61
CA THR A 319 14.12 10.02 1.95
C THR A 319 13.88 8.55 1.63
N LEU A 320 14.34 8.06 0.47
CA LEU A 320 14.23 6.64 0.14
C LEU A 320 15.01 5.79 1.14
N HIS A 321 16.24 6.18 1.49
CA HIS A 321 17.03 5.50 2.52
C HIS A 321 16.27 5.41 3.86
N GLN A 322 15.72 6.53 4.37
CA GLN A 322 14.92 6.53 5.60
C GLN A 322 13.64 5.68 5.50
N PHE A 323 13.04 5.62 4.32
CA PHE A 323 11.90 4.73 4.06
C PHE A 323 12.34 3.26 4.17
N LEU A 324 13.41 2.87 3.50
CA LEU A 324 13.92 1.49 3.49
C LEU A 324 14.34 0.99 4.87
N VAL A 325 15.02 1.83 5.66
CA VAL A 325 15.42 1.49 7.05
C VAL A 325 14.21 1.16 7.93
N ARG A 326 13.06 1.78 7.69
CA ARG A 326 11.82 1.53 8.45
C ARG A 326 11.00 0.33 7.95
N HIS A 327 11.38 -0.24 6.81
CA HIS A 327 10.69 -1.37 6.18
C HIS A 327 11.66 -2.54 5.92
N PRO A 328 12.23 -3.14 6.99
CA PRO A 328 13.21 -4.23 6.86
C PRO A 328 12.63 -5.53 6.27
N SER A 329 11.30 -5.65 6.19
CA SER A 329 10.57 -6.80 5.62
C SER A 329 10.56 -6.85 4.09
N ILE A 330 11.09 -5.85 3.40
CA ILE A 330 11.11 -5.81 1.93
C ILE A 330 11.94 -6.98 1.40
N GLN A 331 11.27 -7.86 0.65
CA GLN A 331 11.82 -9.03 -0.05
C GLN A 331 12.07 -8.74 -1.53
N PHE A 332 11.21 -7.93 -2.15
CA PHE A 332 11.26 -7.61 -3.57
C PHE A 332 11.46 -6.11 -3.73
N PHE A 333 12.58 -5.71 -4.32
CA PHE A 333 12.84 -4.32 -4.66
C PHE A 333 12.99 -4.21 -6.18
N HIS A 334 12.07 -3.49 -6.83
CA HIS A 334 12.10 -3.26 -8.26
C HIS A 334 12.24 -1.77 -8.55
N TYR A 335 13.31 -1.43 -9.27
CA TYR A 335 13.59 -0.08 -9.72
C TYR A 335 13.50 0.03 -11.23
N LYS A 336 12.61 0.88 -11.73
CA LYS A 336 12.34 1.10 -13.15
C LYS A 336 12.03 2.56 -13.40
N VAL A 337 13.06 3.40 -13.46
CA VAL A 337 12.88 4.76 -13.95
C VAL A 337 13.06 4.76 -15.46
N LYS A 338 12.02 5.19 -16.17
CA LYS A 338 12.15 5.44 -17.59
C LYS A 338 12.94 6.73 -17.76
N GLU A 339 14.07 6.67 -18.45
CA GLU A 339 14.65 7.89 -19.00
C GLU A 339 13.57 8.59 -19.83
N PRO A 340 13.39 9.92 -19.68
CA PRO A 340 12.48 10.65 -20.53
C PRO A 340 12.90 10.42 -21.97
N THR A 341 12.03 9.78 -22.75
CA THR A 341 12.31 9.44 -24.15
C THR A 341 12.89 10.69 -24.83
N PRO A 342 14.06 10.61 -25.48
CA PRO A 342 14.79 11.78 -25.99
C PRO A 342 14.12 12.48 -27.19
N ALA A 343 12.79 12.42 -27.29
CA ALA A 343 11.95 12.91 -28.37
C ALA A 343 12.07 14.42 -28.70
N LEU A 344 12.96 15.17 -28.05
CA LEU A 344 13.17 16.61 -28.28
C LEU A 344 14.65 17.03 -28.37
N GLY A 345 15.56 16.13 -28.76
CA GLY A 345 16.92 16.51 -29.17
C GLY A 345 17.76 17.21 -28.08
N ARG A 346 17.43 17.02 -26.80
CA ARG A 346 18.26 17.52 -25.69
C ARG A 346 19.45 16.59 -25.50
N SER A 347 20.65 17.15 -25.60
CA SER A 347 21.91 16.42 -25.47
C SER A 347 21.95 15.57 -24.17
N PRO A 348 22.40 14.30 -24.26
CA PRO A 348 22.62 13.41 -23.12
C PRO A 348 23.76 13.85 -22.19
N ASP A 349 24.47 14.95 -22.48
CA ASP A 349 25.62 15.41 -21.69
C ASP A 349 25.27 16.13 -20.37
N LYS A 350 23.99 16.22 -19.98
CA LYS A 350 23.66 16.71 -18.64
C LYS A 350 23.90 15.61 -17.63
N GLU A 351 25.08 15.67 -17.02
CA GLU A 351 25.53 14.98 -15.80
C GLU A 351 24.39 14.23 -15.11
N HIS A 352 24.47 12.90 -15.18
CA HIS A 352 23.56 11.97 -14.52
C HIS A 352 23.25 12.48 -13.11
N LYS A 353 22.00 12.90 -12.94
CA LYS A 353 21.45 13.39 -11.68
C LYS A 353 21.81 12.40 -10.58
N ALA A 354 22.26 12.98 -9.47
CA ALA A 354 22.71 12.39 -8.19
C ALA A 354 22.44 10.89 -7.96
N PRO A 355 23.38 10.16 -7.30
CA PRO A 355 23.22 8.75 -6.96
C PRO A 355 21.89 8.49 -6.24
N LEU A 356 21.18 7.43 -6.66
CA LEU A 356 19.83 7.08 -6.20
C LEU A 356 19.68 6.89 -4.71
N LEU A 357 20.75 6.43 -4.08
CA LEU A 357 20.84 6.19 -2.66
C LEU A 357 22.09 6.94 -2.19
N THR A 358 22.04 7.44 -0.97
CA THR A 358 23.23 7.99 -0.33
C THR A 358 24.35 6.94 -0.39
N SER A 359 25.62 7.37 -0.38
CA SER A 359 26.78 6.47 -0.47
C SER A 359 26.91 5.45 0.68
N SER A 360 25.92 5.39 1.59
CA SER A 360 25.88 4.46 2.72
C SER A 360 25.16 3.17 2.31
N PRO A 361 25.83 2.00 2.39
CA PRO A 361 25.19 0.72 2.10
C PRO A 361 24.05 0.42 3.09
N ILE A 362 22.96 -0.15 2.59
CA ILE A 362 21.79 -0.59 3.36
C ILE A 362 21.66 -2.09 3.17
N ALA A 363 21.97 -2.86 4.21
CA ALA A 363 21.64 -4.28 4.23
C ALA A 363 20.17 -4.45 4.64
N LEU A 364 19.31 -4.81 3.69
CA LEU A 364 17.93 -5.19 3.99
C LEU A 364 17.92 -6.67 4.37
N PRO A 365 17.55 -7.03 5.61
CA PRO A 365 17.74 -8.40 6.10
C PRO A 365 16.91 -9.43 5.34
N SER A 366 15.74 -9.02 4.83
CA SER A 366 14.81 -9.89 4.11
C SER A 366 14.88 -9.78 2.60
N LEU A 367 15.77 -8.95 2.02
CA LEU A 367 15.77 -8.71 0.58
C LEU A 367 16.23 -9.96 -0.18
N GLU A 368 15.30 -10.58 -0.92
CA GLU A 368 15.53 -11.78 -1.73
C GLU A 368 15.81 -11.45 -3.19
N THR A 369 15.10 -10.44 -3.71
CA THR A 369 15.08 -10.09 -5.13
C THR A 369 15.34 -8.61 -5.34
N LEU A 370 16.38 -8.30 -6.11
CA LEU A 370 16.69 -6.96 -6.58
C LEU A 370 16.47 -6.91 -8.09
N SER A 371 15.54 -6.09 -8.56
CA SER A 371 15.25 -5.90 -9.99
C SER A 371 15.53 -4.45 -10.42
N CYS A 372 16.23 -4.30 -11.53
CA CYS A 372 16.53 -3.00 -12.13
C CYS A 372 16.40 -3.10 -13.65
N GLU A 373 15.49 -2.35 -14.26
CA GLU A 373 15.31 -2.39 -15.72
C GLU A 373 16.38 -1.61 -16.50
N ASP A 374 17.07 -0.67 -15.84
CA ASP A 374 18.09 0.17 -16.47
C ASP A 374 19.48 -0.10 -15.87
N PRO A 375 20.47 -0.50 -16.68
CA PRO A 375 21.81 -0.84 -16.23
C PRO A 375 22.63 0.34 -15.67
N ILE A 376 22.21 1.59 -15.87
CA ILE A 376 22.90 2.73 -15.28
C ILE A 376 22.72 2.72 -13.76
N TYR A 377 21.57 2.26 -13.29
CA TYR A 377 21.21 2.29 -11.87
C TYR A 377 21.56 1.00 -11.11
N ILE A 378 21.83 -0.10 -11.80
CA ILE A 378 22.14 -1.38 -11.14
C ILE A 378 23.40 -1.28 -10.25
N ILE A 379 24.42 -0.53 -10.65
CA ILE A 379 25.67 -0.43 -9.85
C ILE A 379 25.40 0.25 -8.50
N PRO A 380 24.78 1.45 -8.43
CA PRO A 380 24.35 2.04 -7.17
C PRO A 380 23.47 1.11 -6.31
N LEU A 381 22.56 0.37 -6.94
CA LEU A 381 21.69 -0.58 -6.24
C LEU A 381 22.47 -1.77 -5.67
N LEU A 382 23.41 -2.33 -6.43
CA LEU A 382 24.32 -3.39 -5.95
C LEU A 382 25.23 -2.86 -4.85
N ASP A 383 25.69 -1.62 -4.96
CA ASP A 383 26.51 -1.00 -3.91
C ASP A 383 25.74 -0.88 -2.61
N THR A 384 24.47 -0.49 -2.71
CA THR A 384 23.59 -0.28 -1.57
C THR A 384 23.12 -1.59 -0.96
N PHE A 385 22.57 -2.49 -1.77
CA PHE A 385 21.86 -3.70 -1.32
C PHE A 385 22.67 -4.99 -1.41
N GLY A 386 23.82 -5.00 -2.09
CA GLY A 386 24.59 -6.22 -2.33
C GLY A 386 25.20 -6.85 -1.06
N SER A 387 25.06 -6.22 0.11
CA SER A 387 25.40 -6.80 1.42
C SER A 387 24.19 -7.43 2.12
N SER A 388 23.01 -7.45 1.49
CA SER A 388 21.80 -8.06 2.04
C SER A 388 21.95 -9.58 2.10
N PRO A 389 21.80 -10.21 3.28
CA PRO A 389 22.18 -11.61 3.50
C PRO A 389 21.30 -12.62 2.77
N GLN A 390 20.07 -12.24 2.43
CA GLN A 390 19.10 -13.10 1.75
C GLN A 390 19.02 -12.86 0.24
N LEU A 391 19.87 -11.99 -0.32
CA LEU A 391 19.79 -11.63 -1.74
C LEU A 391 20.17 -12.84 -2.61
N GLN A 392 19.16 -13.46 -3.23
CA GLN A 392 19.31 -14.65 -4.04
C GLN A 392 19.13 -14.37 -5.53
N TRP A 393 18.32 -13.36 -5.87
CA TRP A 393 17.93 -13.07 -7.24
C TRP A 393 18.28 -11.62 -7.61
N ILE A 394 19.03 -11.46 -8.70
CA ILE A 394 19.27 -10.15 -9.30
C ILE A 394 18.70 -10.17 -10.70
N ASP A 395 17.75 -9.28 -10.96
CA ASP A 395 17.12 -9.07 -12.25
C ASP A 395 17.64 -7.78 -12.87
N ILE A 396 18.31 -7.93 -14.01
CA ILE A 396 18.90 -6.84 -14.77
C ILE A 396 18.20 -6.80 -16.12
N GLY A 397 17.34 -5.80 -16.28
CA GLY A 397 16.92 -5.35 -17.59
C GLY A 397 18.09 -4.67 -18.27
N PHE A 398 18.39 -5.13 -19.48
CA PHE A 398 19.45 -4.60 -20.29
C PHE A 398 19.04 -4.52 -21.73
N VAL A 399 19.47 -3.47 -22.39
CA VAL A 399 19.25 -3.30 -23.81
C VAL A 399 20.61 -3.00 -24.42
N ARG A 400 21.12 -3.88 -25.28
CA ARG A 400 22.49 -3.78 -25.82
C ARG A 400 22.51 -2.91 -27.08
N TYR A 401 22.07 -1.65 -26.97
CA TYR A 401 22.07 -0.73 -28.12
C TYR A 401 23.38 0.03 -28.29
N SER A 402 24.18 0.18 -27.24
CA SER A 402 25.31 1.11 -27.24
C SER A 402 26.50 0.64 -26.41
N ALA A 403 27.71 1.09 -26.78
CA ALA A 403 28.94 0.81 -26.03
C ALA A 403 28.87 1.23 -24.53
N PRO A 404 28.26 2.38 -24.15
CA PRO A 404 28.07 2.75 -22.74
C PRO A 404 27.24 1.74 -21.95
N GLN A 405 26.17 1.22 -22.54
CA GLN A 405 25.34 0.18 -21.93
C GLN A 405 26.19 -1.10 -21.71
N VAL A 406 26.96 -1.54 -22.71
CA VAL A 406 27.86 -2.70 -22.55
C VAL A 406 28.85 -2.48 -21.40
N ALA A 407 29.46 -1.30 -21.34
CA ALA A 407 30.37 -0.96 -20.25
C ALA A 407 29.67 -0.95 -18.87
N SER A 408 28.42 -0.52 -18.79
CA SER A 408 27.61 -0.60 -17.56
C SER A 408 27.30 -2.03 -17.15
N LEU A 409 26.93 -2.90 -18.10
CA LEU A 409 26.72 -4.33 -17.85
C LEU A 409 27.98 -5.00 -17.32
N LYS A 410 29.14 -4.79 -17.95
CA LYS A 410 30.42 -5.35 -17.48
C LYS A 410 30.75 -4.89 -16.07
N ARG A 411 30.55 -3.61 -15.76
CA ARG A 411 30.75 -3.07 -14.40
C ARG A 411 29.80 -3.71 -13.40
N ALA A 412 28.53 -3.93 -13.75
CA ALA A 412 27.56 -4.62 -12.91
C ALA A 412 27.96 -6.06 -12.64
N LEU A 413 28.31 -6.83 -13.68
CA LEU A 413 28.76 -8.22 -13.57
C LEU A 413 30.05 -8.34 -12.74
N ARG A 414 31.03 -7.44 -12.95
CA ARG A 414 32.24 -7.37 -12.13
C ARG A 414 31.87 -7.10 -10.67
N ARG A 415 30.90 -6.23 -10.40
CA ARG A 415 30.47 -5.95 -9.01
C ARG A 415 29.78 -7.15 -8.36
N ILE A 416 28.97 -7.90 -9.11
CA ILE A 416 28.34 -9.15 -8.66
C ILE A 416 29.41 -10.20 -8.33
N SER A 417 30.45 -10.33 -9.16
CA SER A 417 31.55 -11.28 -8.93
C SER A 417 32.37 -11.01 -7.65
N LEU A 418 32.34 -9.78 -7.13
CA LEU A 418 33.15 -9.35 -5.99
C LEU A 418 32.42 -9.40 -4.63
N ARG A 419 31.11 -9.63 -4.60
CA ARG A 419 30.30 -9.62 -3.36
C ARG A 419 29.82 -11.02 -2.99
N THR A 420 29.29 -11.18 -1.76
CA THR A 420 28.61 -12.41 -1.34
C THR A 420 27.50 -12.71 -2.33
N PRO A 421 27.64 -13.76 -3.15
CA PRO A 421 27.08 -13.63 -4.47
C PRO A 421 25.68 -14.26 -4.53
N PRO A 422 24.74 -13.66 -5.28
CA PRO A 422 23.42 -14.23 -5.50
C PRO A 422 23.56 -15.61 -6.14
N THR A 423 22.57 -16.48 -5.95
CA THR A 423 22.54 -17.80 -6.60
C THR A 423 21.91 -17.74 -7.99
N SER A 424 21.17 -16.68 -8.29
CA SER A 424 20.38 -16.53 -9.51
C SER A 424 20.53 -15.15 -10.15
N LEU A 425 20.61 -15.13 -11.48
CA LEU A 425 20.72 -13.92 -12.30
C LEU A 425 19.66 -13.95 -13.41
N HIS A 426 18.78 -12.96 -13.46
CA HIS A 426 17.87 -12.74 -14.58
C HIS A 426 18.43 -11.64 -15.45
N ILE A 427 18.57 -11.93 -16.74
CA ILE A 427 19.00 -10.97 -17.75
C ILE A 427 17.83 -10.82 -18.72
N SER A 428 17.16 -9.69 -18.65
CA SER A 428 16.16 -9.34 -19.66
C SER A 428 16.83 -8.54 -20.75
N THR A 429 16.97 -9.12 -21.94
CA THR A 429 17.56 -8.48 -23.11
C THR A 429 16.47 -8.05 -24.10
N LEU A 430 16.50 -6.80 -24.53
CA LEU A 430 15.86 -6.39 -25.78
C LEU A 430 16.99 -6.25 -26.80
N PHE A 431 16.92 -6.98 -27.90
CA PHE A 431 17.87 -6.87 -28.99
C PHE A 431 17.21 -6.26 -30.20
N ASN A 432 17.99 -5.49 -30.97
CA ASN A 432 17.63 -5.30 -32.37
C ASN A 432 17.99 -6.60 -33.10
N SER A 433 16.98 -7.25 -33.67
CA SER A 433 17.12 -8.44 -34.51
C SER A 433 18.31 -8.29 -35.47
N GLY A 434 19.32 -9.14 -35.33
CA GLY A 434 20.49 -9.19 -36.23
C GLY A 434 21.82 -8.68 -35.65
N MET A 435 21.85 -8.11 -34.44
CA MET A 435 23.14 -7.84 -33.77
C MET A 435 23.70 -9.11 -33.12
N GLN A 436 24.91 -9.51 -33.52
CA GLN A 436 25.67 -10.52 -32.79
C GLN A 436 26.03 -9.98 -31.40
N TRP A 437 26.16 -10.86 -30.41
CA TRP A 437 26.68 -10.51 -29.07
C TRP A 437 28.21 -10.64 -29.09
N PRO A 438 29.00 -9.61 -29.43
CA PRO A 438 30.44 -9.72 -29.32
C PRO A 438 30.79 -9.86 -27.84
N ILE A 439 31.52 -10.94 -27.50
CA ILE A 439 32.11 -11.15 -26.18
C ILE A 439 33.60 -10.88 -26.30
N ASP A 440 34.02 -9.72 -25.78
CA ASP A 440 35.45 -9.42 -25.67
C ASP A 440 36.09 -10.12 -24.47
N GLU A 441 37.42 -10.13 -24.44
CA GLU A 441 38.21 -10.84 -23.42
C GLU A 441 37.91 -10.38 -21.99
N GLU A 442 37.61 -9.09 -21.80
CA GLU A 442 37.25 -8.57 -20.47
C GLU A 442 35.93 -9.16 -19.98
N GLU A 443 34.90 -9.16 -20.83
CA GLU A 443 33.60 -9.74 -20.50
C GLU A 443 33.73 -11.24 -20.20
N ARG A 444 34.53 -11.97 -21.00
CA ARG A 444 34.85 -13.38 -20.76
C ARG A 444 35.42 -13.62 -19.36
N ASN A 445 36.42 -12.82 -18.97
CA ASN A 445 37.06 -12.94 -17.67
C ASN A 445 36.11 -12.65 -16.52
N ILE A 446 35.23 -11.65 -16.68
CA ILE A 446 34.22 -11.30 -15.66
C ILE A 446 33.22 -12.45 -15.49
N VAL A 447 32.69 -12.99 -16.59
CA VAL A 447 31.67 -14.06 -16.55
C VAL A 447 32.25 -15.35 -15.98
N GLY A 448 33.49 -15.68 -16.32
CA GLY A 448 34.20 -16.82 -15.73
C GLY A 448 34.38 -16.72 -14.21
N CYS A 449 34.27 -15.52 -13.62
CA CYS A 449 34.35 -15.31 -12.17
C CYS A 449 32.99 -15.42 -11.44
N LEU A 450 31.88 -15.65 -12.14
CA LEU A 450 30.54 -15.73 -11.56
C LEU A 450 30.22 -17.14 -11.02
N TYR A 451 31.05 -17.65 -10.11
CA TYR A 451 31.01 -19.03 -9.60
C TYR A 451 29.76 -19.40 -8.79
N SER A 452 28.95 -18.44 -8.39
CA SER A 452 27.73 -18.71 -7.61
C SER A 452 26.46 -18.70 -8.45
N ILE A 453 26.52 -18.25 -9.71
CA ILE A 453 25.34 -18.11 -10.54
C ILE A 453 24.96 -19.50 -11.05
N THR A 454 24.01 -20.10 -10.35
CA THR A 454 23.49 -21.45 -10.63
C THR A 454 22.26 -21.41 -11.51
N ARG A 455 21.51 -20.30 -11.48
CA ARG A 455 20.31 -20.12 -12.29
C ARG A 455 20.40 -18.86 -13.13
N VAL A 456 20.20 -18.99 -14.43
CA VAL A 456 20.03 -17.85 -15.32
C VAL A 456 18.67 -17.88 -15.97
N ARG A 457 17.97 -16.76 -15.93
CA ARG A 457 16.81 -16.54 -16.77
C ARG A 457 17.18 -15.56 -17.87
N LEU A 458 16.85 -15.90 -19.10
CA LEU A 458 16.99 -15.05 -20.27
C LEU A 458 15.60 -14.66 -20.77
N ARG A 459 15.45 -13.38 -21.09
CA ARG A 459 14.27 -12.87 -21.77
C ARG A 459 14.69 -12.16 -23.05
N GLY A 460 14.13 -12.56 -24.19
CA GLY A 460 14.40 -11.97 -25.52
C GLY A 460 13.10 -11.71 -26.29
N GLU A 461 13.15 -11.04 -27.44
CA GLU A 461 11.95 -10.91 -28.28
C GLU A 461 11.69 -12.22 -29.03
N ASN A 462 12.75 -12.81 -29.61
CA ASN A 462 12.71 -14.06 -30.36
C ASN A 462 13.81 -15.05 -29.89
N PHE A 463 13.70 -16.31 -30.31
CA PHE A 463 14.68 -17.33 -29.93
C PHE A 463 16.08 -17.13 -30.54
N PRO A 464 16.26 -16.73 -31.82
CA PRO A 464 17.58 -16.45 -32.39
C PRO A 464 18.40 -15.43 -31.59
N GLU A 465 17.75 -14.41 -31.03
CA GLU A 465 18.39 -13.45 -30.12
C GLU A 465 18.94 -14.13 -28.86
N VAL A 466 18.12 -14.95 -28.21
CA VAL A 466 18.55 -15.72 -27.03
C VAL A 466 19.65 -16.72 -27.41
N GLN A 467 19.58 -17.32 -28.59
CA GLN A 467 20.59 -18.25 -29.09
C GLN A 467 21.97 -17.58 -29.18
N SER A 468 22.03 -16.30 -29.53
CA SER A 468 23.28 -15.53 -29.57
C SER A 468 23.96 -15.36 -28.20
N LEU A 469 23.21 -15.53 -27.10
CA LEU A 469 23.70 -15.49 -25.72
C LEU A 469 24.19 -16.84 -25.20
N LEU A 470 23.90 -17.96 -25.89
CA LEU A 470 24.30 -19.28 -25.41
C LEU A 470 25.84 -19.42 -25.28
N PRO A 471 26.69 -18.90 -26.19
CA PRO A 471 28.14 -18.94 -25.99
C PRO A 471 28.58 -18.18 -24.73
N TRP A 472 27.90 -17.08 -24.39
CA TRP A 472 28.16 -16.29 -23.18
C TRP A 472 27.78 -17.08 -21.92
N LEU A 473 26.61 -17.74 -21.93
CA LEU A 473 26.20 -18.64 -20.85
C LEU A 473 27.14 -19.84 -20.70
N GLY A 474 27.77 -20.25 -21.81
CA GLY A 474 28.78 -21.29 -21.86
C GLY A 474 29.99 -21.01 -20.96
N MET A 475 30.14 -19.77 -20.51
CA MET A 475 31.25 -19.33 -19.68
C MET A 475 30.93 -19.32 -18.19
N LEU A 476 29.67 -19.56 -17.80
CA LEU A 476 29.25 -19.59 -16.41
C LEU A 476 29.58 -20.95 -15.78
N PRO A 477 30.56 -21.05 -14.88
CA PRO A 477 31.11 -22.33 -14.44
C PRO A 477 30.14 -23.13 -13.56
N ALA A 478 29.17 -22.46 -12.91
CA ALA A 478 28.23 -23.07 -11.98
C ALA A 478 26.79 -23.15 -12.52
N LEU A 479 26.56 -22.80 -13.79
CA LEU A 479 25.22 -22.77 -14.36
C LEU A 479 24.57 -24.17 -14.32
N ALA A 480 23.51 -24.30 -13.53
CA ALA A 480 22.76 -25.54 -13.33
C ALA A 480 21.34 -25.46 -13.93
N HIS A 481 20.77 -24.28 -14.03
CA HIS A 481 19.41 -24.07 -14.54
C HIS A 481 19.36 -22.86 -15.47
N LEU A 482 18.91 -23.07 -16.70
CA LEU A 482 18.64 -22.02 -17.67
C LEU A 482 17.14 -21.94 -17.96
N GLU A 483 16.56 -20.76 -17.83
CA GLU A 483 15.18 -20.47 -18.25
C GLU A 483 15.21 -19.49 -19.41
N ILE A 484 14.58 -19.84 -20.54
CA ILE A 484 14.48 -18.99 -21.73
C ILE A 484 13.02 -18.57 -21.88
N SER A 485 12.77 -17.27 -21.98
CA SER A 485 11.46 -16.70 -22.27
C SER A 485 11.54 -15.75 -23.46
N THR A 486 10.69 -15.93 -24.47
CA THR A 486 10.63 -14.98 -25.60
C THR A 486 9.19 -14.62 -25.97
N TRP A 487 9.01 -13.46 -26.59
CA TRP A 487 7.69 -12.94 -27.00
C TRP A 487 7.10 -13.69 -28.19
N ASP A 488 7.97 -14.10 -29.12
CA ASP A 488 7.60 -14.84 -30.34
C ASP A 488 7.19 -16.30 -30.06
N LEU A 489 7.34 -16.77 -28.82
CA LEU A 489 6.92 -18.13 -28.42
C LEU A 489 5.39 -18.29 -28.30
N ARG A 490 4.59 -17.35 -28.82
CA ARG A 490 3.11 -17.53 -28.89
C ARG A 490 2.74 -18.77 -29.70
N ASP A 491 3.58 -19.15 -30.66
CA ASP A 491 3.37 -20.34 -31.49
C ASP A 491 3.92 -21.64 -30.88
N LEU A 492 4.77 -21.58 -29.84
CA LEU A 492 5.40 -22.79 -29.25
C LEU A 492 4.49 -23.59 -28.31
N ASP A 493 3.49 -22.96 -27.70
CA ASP A 493 2.48 -23.70 -26.94
C ASP A 493 1.62 -24.57 -27.87
N THR A 494 1.51 -24.18 -29.15
CA THR A 494 0.87 -24.97 -30.21
C THR A 494 1.86 -25.84 -30.99
N ASP A 495 3.15 -25.46 -31.00
CA ASP A 495 4.22 -26.14 -31.73
C ASP A 495 5.28 -26.69 -30.77
N ALA A 496 4.98 -27.87 -30.21
CA ALA A 496 5.90 -28.62 -29.37
C ALA A 496 7.25 -28.90 -30.09
N ALA A 497 7.25 -29.02 -31.42
CA ALA A 497 8.47 -29.32 -32.18
C ALA A 497 9.44 -28.13 -32.18
N ALA A 498 8.93 -26.91 -32.31
CA ALA A 498 9.76 -25.72 -32.25
C ALA A 498 10.30 -25.46 -30.81
N ARG A 499 9.55 -25.84 -29.76
CA ARG A 499 10.04 -25.82 -28.37
C ARG A 499 11.14 -26.84 -28.16
N ASP A 500 10.95 -28.06 -28.63
CA ASP A 500 11.93 -29.14 -28.52
C ASP A 500 13.20 -28.80 -29.32
N SER A 501 13.04 -28.22 -30.51
CA SER A 501 14.16 -27.71 -31.32
C SER A 501 14.97 -26.65 -30.56
N ALA A 502 14.30 -25.68 -29.96
CA ALA A 502 14.96 -24.66 -29.15
C ALA A 502 15.68 -25.25 -27.91
N ILE A 503 15.09 -26.24 -27.25
CA ILE A 503 15.75 -26.98 -26.15
C ILE A 503 16.98 -27.73 -26.67
N GLN A 504 16.90 -28.40 -27.83
CA GLN A 504 18.02 -29.11 -28.43
C GLN A 504 19.17 -28.18 -28.79
N VAL A 505 18.89 -27.01 -29.37
CA VAL A 505 19.89 -25.98 -29.66
C VAL A 505 20.57 -25.51 -28.37
N ALA A 506 19.80 -25.19 -27.33
CA ALA A 506 20.35 -24.78 -26.04
C ALA A 506 21.18 -25.90 -25.39
N ARG A 507 20.74 -27.16 -25.43
CA ARG A 507 21.48 -28.32 -24.92
C ARG A 507 22.76 -28.59 -25.69
N ALA A 508 22.75 -28.43 -27.01
CA ALA A 508 23.94 -28.59 -27.83
C ALA A 508 25.00 -27.53 -27.50
N ALA A 509 24.57 -26.30 -27.21
CA ALA A 509 25.47 -25.23 -26.79
C ALA A 509 25.94 -25.36 -25.33
N LEU A 510 25.10 -25.95 -24.46
CA LEU A 510 25.31 -26.03 -23.00
C LEU A 510 25.11 -27.46 -22.47
N PRO A 511 25.91 -28.45 -22.91
CA PRO A 511 25.66 -29.86 -22.61
C PRO A 511 25.79 -30.22 -21.12
N TRP A 512 26.44 -29.40 -20.31
CA TRP A 512 26.61 -29.61 -18.87
C TRP A 512 25.48 -29.00 -18.01
N VAL A 513 24.58 -28.20 -18.58
CA VAL A 513 23.47 -27.59 -17.84
C VAL A 513 22.33 -28.61 -17.72
N PRO A 514 22.06 -29.18 -16.53
CA PRO A 514 21.13 -30.30 -16.37
C PRO A 514 19.68 -29.91 -16.65
N ARG A 515 19.31 -28.64 -16.42
CA ARG A 515 17.93 -28.18 -16.59
C ARG A 515 17.86 -26.96 -17.50
N ILE A 516 17.15 -27.10 -18.61
CA ILE A 516 16.85 -26.02 -19.56
C ILE A 516 15.33 -25.99 -19.75
N ASP A 517 14.71 -24.89 -19.32
CA ASP A 517 13.28 -24.67 -19.46
C ASP A 517 13.04 -23.55 -20.49
N ILE A 518 12.12 -23.80 -21.42
CA ILE A 518 11.58 -22.76 -22.31
C ILE A 518 10.19 -22.41 -21.82
N LEU A 519 10.00 -21.15 -21.43
CA LEU A 519 8.81 -20.61 -20.80
C LEU A 519 8.13 -19.63 -21.75
N ARG A 520 6.80 -19.72 -21.83
CA ARG A 520 5.99 -18.66 -22.41
C ARG A 520 6.05 -17.42 -21.53
N TRP A 521 6.20 -16.27 -22.18
CA TRP A 521 6.17 -14.98 -21.50
C TRP A 521 4.75 -14.48 -21.26
#